data_AF-A0A1G8J436-F1
#
_entry.id   AF-A0A1G8J436-F1
#
_cell.length_a   1.000
_cell.length_b   1.000
_cell.length_c   1.000
_cell.angle_alpha   90.00
_cell.angle_beta   90.00
_cell.angle_gamma   90.00
#
_symmetry.space_group_name_H-M   'P 1'
#
loop_
_entity.id
_entity.type
_entity.pdbx_description
1 polymer ?
#
loop_
_entity_poly.entity_id
_entity_poly.type
_entity_poly.pdbx_seq_one_letter_code
_entity_poly.pdbx_strand_id
1 'polypeptide(L)'
;MMKKSLFALVALNGFCAAAHAQGSVTLYGIVDAGLGYTSNQAVVQTAGKAGTPAVLVGRSNYTFTSGTWSGSRWGLKGKEDLGDGLAAIFQLENGFNVGTGQLGQNSREFGRQAFMGLSSTKFGT
;
A
#
# COMPACT_ATOMS: atom_id res chain seq x y z
N MET A 1 -40.85 -21.29 -42.64
CA MET A 1 -40.53 -19.86 -42.64
C MET A 1 -39.73 -19.52 -41.36
N MET A 2 -38.49 -20.01 -41.25
CA MET A 2 -37.65 -19.99 -40.02
C MET A 2 -36.47 -19.02 -40.17
N LYS A 3 -36.75 -17.76 -40.52
CA LYS A 3 -35.69 -16.74 -40.73
C LYS A 3 -35.70 -15.61 -39.71
N LYS A 4 -36.74 -15.49 -38.87
CA LYS A 4 -36.87 -14.41 -37.88
C LYS A 4 -36.11 -14.70 -36.57
N SER A 5 -35.92 -15.97 -36.22
CA SER A 5 -35.21 -16.37 -34.99
C SER A 5 -33.68 -16.12 -35.08
N LEU A 6 -33.09 -16.23 -36.27
CA LEU A 6 -31.64 -16.02 -36.45
C LEU A 6 -31.24 -14.55 -36.26
N PHE A 7 -32.10 -13.59 -36.64
CA PHE A 7 -31.86 -12.17 -36.40
C PHE A 7 -31.97 -11.78 -34.91
N ALA A 8 -32.84 -12.43 -34.15
CA ALA A 8 -32.96 -12.20 -32.71
C ALA A 8 -31.71 -12.68 -31.93
N LEU A 9 -31.07 -13.76 -32.39
CA LEU A 9 -29.88 -14.33 -31.76
C LEU A 9 -28.63 -13.46 -32.02
N VAL A 10 -28.53 -12.82 -33.17
CA VAL A 10 -27.43 -11.87 -33.47
C VAL A 10 -27.59 -10.55 -32.72
N ALA A 11 -28.82 -10.08 -32.50
CA ALA A 11 -29.09 -8.88 -31.70
C ALA A 11 -28.74 -9.04 -30.21
N LEU A 12 -28.86 -10.26 -29.65
CA LEU A 12 -28.48 -10.53 -28.26
C LEU A 12 -26.95 -10.58 -28.04
N ASN A 13 -26.17 -10.95 -29.04
CA ASN A 13 -24.70 -11.02 -28.94
C ASN A 13 -24.02 -9.64 -29.06
N GLY A 14 -24.74 -8.60 -29.47
CA GLY A 14 -24.23 -7.22 -29.56
C GLY A 14 -24.17 -6.48 -28.22
N PHE A 15 -24.72 -7.05 -27.14
CA PHE A 15 -24.69 -6.47 -25.80
C PHE A 15 -23.49 -6.86 -24.95
N CYS A 16 -22.51 -7.58 -25.51
CA CYS A 16 -21.14 -7.49 -25.01
C CYS A 16 -20.54 -6.12 -25.41
N ALA A 17 -21.23 -5.04 -25.04
CA ALA A 17 -20.58 -3.77 -24.84
C ALA A 17 -19.44 -4.09 -23.88
N ALA A 18 -18.21 -3.78 -24.30
CA ALA A 18 -17.05 -3.83 -23.44
C ALA A 18 -17.49 -3.34 -22.06
N ALA A 19 -17.44 -4.21 -21.06
CA ALA A 19 -17.47 -3.76 -19.68
C ALA A 19 -16.20 -2.90 -19.57
N HIS A 20 -16.32 -1.64 -19.95
CA HIS A 20 -15.39 -0.61 -19.57
C HIS A 20 -15.51 -0.65 -18.06
N ALA A 21 -14.58 -1.34 -17.40
CA ALA A 21 -14.39 -1.30 -15.98
C ALA A 21 -14.09 0.17 -15.65
N GLN A 22 -15.16 0.95 -15.50
CA GLN A 22 -15.14 2.37 -15.20
C GLN A 22 -14.84 2.58 -13.71
N GLY A 23 -14.61 1.48 -12.97
CA GLY A 23 -13.98 1.48 -11.67
C GLY A 23 -12.52 1.90 -11.79
N SER A 24 -12.22 3.15 -11.48
CA SER A 24 -10.86 3.68 -11.53
C SER A 24 -9.95 2.96 -10.52
N VAL A 25 -8.88 2.34 -11.00
CA VAL A 25 -7.75 1.98 -10.14
C VAL A 25 -6.99 3.26 -9.82
N THR A 26 -6.78 3.51 -8.54
CA THR A 26 -6.00 4.65 -8.03
C THR A 26 -4.67 4.15 -7.50
N LEU A 27 -3.58 4.62 -8.10
CA LEU A 27 -2.26 4.59 -7.48
C LEU A 27 -2.16 5.74 -6.47
N TYR A 28 -1.77 5.43 -5.25
CA TYR A 28 -1.56 6.41 -4.19
C TYR A 28 -0.31 6.04 -3.38
N GLY A 29 0.20 6.99 -2.60
CA GLY A 29 1.36 6.73 -1.75
C GLY A 29 1.78 7.94 -0.94
N ILE A 30 2.73 7.71 -0.05
CA ILE A 30 3.44 8.72 0.73
C ILE A 30 4.92 8.37 0.67
N VAL A 31 5.75 9.37 0.36
CA VAL A 31 7.21 9.28 0.50
C VAL A 31 7.61 10.24 1.60
N ASP A 32 8.08 9.68 2.71
CA ASP A 32 8.59 10.43 3.86
C ASP A 32 10.06 10.07 4.08
N ALA A 33 10.92 11.05 3.85
CA ALA A 33 12.36 10.95 3.99
C ALA A 33 12.88 12.16 4.75
N GLY A 34 13.81 11.94 5.67
CA GLY A 34 14.38 12.96 6.52
C GLY A 34 15.87 12.79 6.74
N LEU A 35 16.52 13.90 7.07
CA LEU A 35 17.88 13.92 7.60
C LEU A 35 17.81 14.38 9.05
N GLY A 36 18.18 13.49 9.97
CA GLY A 36 18.31 13.79 11.39
C GLY A 36 19.74 14.22 11.72
N TYR A 37 19.86 15.21 12.61
CA TYR A 37 21.09 15.49 13.34
C TYR A 37 20.83 15.27 14.81
N THR A 38 21.71 14.52 15.47
CA THR A 38 21.66 14.31 16.93
C THR A 38 23.00 14.68 17.51
N SER A 39 23.03 15.70 18.36
CA SER A 39 24.18 16.00 19.21
C SER A 39 24.12 15.19 20.50
N ASN A 40 25.28 14.87 21.08
CA ASN A 40 25.41 14.15 22.35
C ASN A 40 24.75 12.74 22.36
N GLN A 41 24.74 12.05 21.22
CA GLN A 41 24.35 10.64 21.17
C GLN A 41 25.34 9.80 21.97
N ALA A 42 24.85 8.98 22.90
CA ALA A 42 25.69 8.12 23.71
C ALA A 42 26.33 7.02 22.85
N VAL A 43 27.66 6.96 22.85
CA VAL A 43 28.45 5.96 22.14
C VAL A 43 29.39 5.27 23.13
N VAL A 44 29.51 3.95 23.04
CA VAL A 44 30.46 3.18 23.85
C VAL A 44 31.88 3.59 23.47
N GLN A 45 32.60 4.21 24.40
CA GLN A 45 34.03 4.49 24.27
C GLN A 45 34.85 3.27 24.69
N THR A 46 34.47 2.66 25.81
CA THR A 46 35.12 1.47 26.36
C THR A 46 34.06 0.47 26.77
N ALA A 47 34.12 -0.74 26.20
CA ALA A 47 33.24 -1.83 26.59
C ALA A 47 33.45 -2.18 28.08
N GLY A 48 32.35 -2.32 28.82
CA GLY A 48 32.40 -2.85 30.18
C GLY A 48 32.77 -4.34 30.16
N LYS A 49 33.39 -4.80 31.24
CA LYS A 49 33.57 -6.24 31.53
C LYS A 49 32.41 -6.74 32.39
N ALA A 50 32.26 -8.06 32.55
CA ALA A 50 31.28 -8.65 33.44
C ALA A 50 31.32 -7.97 34.83
N GLY A 51 30.18 -7.44 35.28
CA GLY A 51 30.06 -6.71 36.55
C GLY A 51 30.53 -5.25 36.54
N THR A 52 30.94 -4.70 35.39
CA THR A 52 31.33 -3.29 35.25
C THR A 52 30.60 -2.62 34.08
N PRO A 53 30.08 -1.39 34.25
CA PRO A 53 29.39 -0.67 33.18
C PRO A 53 30.34 -0.22 32.07
N ALA A 54 29.82 -0.08 30.85
CA ALA A 54 30.54 0.53 29.74
C ALA A 54 30.75 2.03 29.97
N VAL A 55 31.87 2.57 29.51
CA VAL A 55 32.13 4.01 29.50
C VAL A 55 31.50 4.60 28.24
N LEU A 56 30.56 5.54 28.41
CA LEU A 56 29.86 6.20 27.31
C LEU A 56 30.38 7.63 27.12
N VAL A 57 30.44 8.09 25.87
CA VAL A 57 30.74 9.47 25.51
C VAL A 57 29.68 10.02 24.56
N GLY A 58 29.42 11.33 24.64
CA GLY A 58 28.54 12.03 23.71
C GLY A 58 29.26 12.29 22.38
N ARG A 59 28.62 11.92 21.27
CA ARG A 59 29.07 12.27 19.91
C ARG A 59 27.93 12.84 19.08
N SER A 60 28.26 13.60 18.04
CA SER A 60 27.29 14.04 17.04
C SER A 60 27.11 12.98 15.96
N ASN A 61 25.90 12.83 15.45
CA ASN A 61 25.58 11.90 14.37
C ASN A 61 24.57 12.51 13.39
N TYR A 62 24.72 12.17 12.11
CA TYR A 62 23.75 12.45 11.07
C TYR A 62 23.11 11.12 10.64
N THR A 63 21.79 11.08 10.55
CA THR A 63 21.06 9.87 10.18
C THR A 63 20.09 10.17 9.05
N PHE A 64 20.08 9.31 8.04
CA PHE A 64 18.95 9.27 7.11
C PHE A 64 17.79 8.53 7.80
N THR A 65 16.59 9.09 7.71
CA THR A 65 15.38 8.48 8.24
C THR A 65 14.35 8.31 7.15
N SER A 66 13.59 7.22 7.23
CA SER A 66 12.47 6.93 6.33
C SER A 66 11.22 6.74 7.18
N GLY A 67 10.15 7.46 6.83
CA GLY A 67 8.85 7.30 7.47
C GLY A 67 8.76 7.81 8.91
N THR A 68 9.47 8.90 9.23
CA THR A 68 9.52 9.46 10.59
C THR A 68 8.16 10.01 11.04
N TRP A 69 7.42 10.67 10.16
CA TRP A 69 6.07 11.18 10.42
C TRP A 69 4.99 10.24 9.90
N SER A 70 5.25 9.59 8.78
CA SER A 70 4.33 8.62 8.20
C SER A 70 5.10 7.55 7.45
N GLY A 71 4.91 6.27 7.80
CA GLY A 71 5.62 5.17 7.13
C GLY A 71 5.45 5.23 5.61
N SER A 72 6.57 5.32 4.88
CA SER A 72 6.61 5.42 3.42
C SER A 72 5.96 4.20 2.77
N ARG A 73 5.12 4.46 1.76
CA ARG A 73 4.27 3.45 1.15
C ARG A 73 3.81 3.84 -0.23
N TRP A 74 3.46 2.84 -1.03
CA TRP A 74 2.65 3.02 -2.23
C TRP A 74 1.57 1.94 -2.25
N GLY A 75 0.49 2.18 -2.97
CA GLY A 75 -0.57 1.20 -3.08
C GLY A 75 -1.50 1.46 -4.24
N LEU A 76 -2.26 0.42 -4.58
CA LEU A 76 -3.33 0.43 -5.54
C LEU A 76 -4.63 0.20 -4.78
N LYS A 77 -5.63 1.03 -5.04
CA LYS A 77 -7.00 0.79 -4.57
C LYS A 77 -7.96 0.96 -5.71
N GLY A 78 -9.04 0.21 -5.71
CA GLY A 78 -10.08 0.34 -6.72
C GLY A 78 -11.45 0.10 -6.12
N LYS A 79 -12.46 0.63 -6.81
CA LYS A 79 -13.87 0.41 -6.55
C LYS A 79 -14.57 0.22 -7.88
N GLU A 80 -15.23 -0.91 -8.04
CA GLU A 80 -16.02 -1.26 -9.21
C GLU A 80 -17.50 -1.32 -8.82
N ASP A 81 -18.33 -0.54 -9.51
CA ASP A 81 -19.78 -0.56 -9.29
C ASP A 81 -20.35 -1.85 -9.89
N LEU A 82 -21.06 -2.63 -9.07
CA LEU A 82 -21.73 -3.86 -9.47
C LEU A 82 -23.24 -3.66 -9.69
N GLY A 83 -23.75 -2.44 -9.48
CA GLY A 83 -25.16 -2.10 -9.57
C GLY A 83 -25.91 -2.20 -8.23
N ASP A 84 -27.13 -1.63 -8.20
CA ASP A 84 -28.02 -1.57 -7.01
C ASP A 84 -27.34 -1.09 -5.71
N GLY A 85 -26.35 -0.21 -5.83
CA GLY A 85 -25.59 0.32 -4.69
C GLY A 85 -24.61 -0.68 -4.07
N LEU A 86 -24.30 -1.79 -4.76
CA LEU A 86 -23.25 -2.74 -4.42
C LEU A 86 -21.98 -2.44 -5.24
N ALA A 87 -20.82 -2.57 -4.62
CA ALA A 87 -19.54 -2.39 -5.29
C ALA A 87 -18.49 -3.40 -4.82
N ALA A 88 -17.62 -3.86 -5.71
CA ALA A 88 -16.38 -4.54 -5.34
C ALA A 88 -15.32 -3.51 -4.99
N ILE A 89 -14.54 -3.77 -3.94
CA ILE A 89 -13.42 -2.93 -3.53
C ILE A 89 -12.16 -3.77 -3.34
N PHE A 90 -11.00 -3.18 -3.59
CA PHE A 90 -9.72 -3.80 -3.25
C PHE A 90 -8.70 -2.77 -2.79
N GLN A 91 -7.71 -3.23 -2.03
CA GLN A 91 -6.54 -2.45 -1.68
C GLN A 91 -5.31 -3.36 -1.55
N LEU A 92 -4.27 -2.99 -2.28
CA LEU A 92 -2.93 -3.55 -2.19
C LEU A 92 -1.99 -2.42 -1.78
N GLU A 93 -1.18 -2.63 -0.73
CA GLU A 93 -0.32 -1.57 -0.22
C GLU A 93 1.04 -2.12 0.28
N ASN A 94 2.08 -1.57 -0.32
CA ASN A 94 3.48 -1.82 -0.05
C ASN A 94 4.01 -0.80 0.96
N GLY A 95 4.75 -1.25 1.96
CA GLY A 95 5.58 -0.39 2.79
C GLY A 95 7.04 -0.55 2.37
N PHE A 96 7.81 0.53 2.31
CA PHE A 96 9.21 0.48 1.93
C PHE A 96 10.06 1.50 2.69
N ASN A 97 11.36 1.23 2.78
CA ASN A 97 12.35 2.21 3.22
C ASN A 97 12.80 3.06 2.03
N VAL A 98 12.69 4.39 2.12
CA VAL A 98 13.00 5.30 1.01
C VAL A 98 14.49 5.31 0.66
N GLY A 99 15.38 5.11 1.65
CA GLY A 99 16.83 5.19 1.45
C GLY A 99 17.43 3.91 0.91
N THR A 100 16.86 2.75 1.24
CA THR A 100 17.39 1.44 0.83
C THR A 100 16.52 0.71 -0.18
N GLY A 101 15.29 1.15 -0.40
CA GLY A 101 14.28 0.42 -1.18
C GLY A 101 13.79 -0.86 -0.52
N GLN A 102 14.29 -1.20 0.67
CA GLN A 102 13.93 -2.43 1.35
C GLN A 102 12.45 -2.45 1.69
N LEU A 103 11.78 -3.55 1.32
CA LEU A 103 10.38 -3.77 1.64
C LEU A 103 10.18 -3.96 3.16
N GLY A 104 9.13 -3.31 3.66
CA GLY A 104 8.67 -3.43 5.03
C GLY A 104 7.94 -4.76 5.29
N GLN A 105 7.36 -4.87 6.49
CA GLN A 105 6.49 -5.99 6.86
C GLN A 105 7.09 -7.38 6.56
N ASN A 106 8.37 -7.60 6.89
CA ASN A 106 9.13 -8.83 6.60
C ASN A 106 9.28 -9.11 5.10
N SER A 107 9.66 -8.09 4.34
CA SER A 107 9.91 -8.17 2.90
C SER A 107 8.70 -8.58 2.05
N ARG A 108 7.47 -8.30 2.51
CA ARG A 108 6.24 -8.61 1.77
C ARG A 108 5.87 -7.45 0.86
N GLU A 109 5.65 -7.75 -0.42
CA GLU A 109 5.27 -6.74 -1.44
C GLU A 109 3.99 -5.98 -1.07
N PHE A 110 2.95 -6.65 -0.58
CA PHE A 110 1.73 -6.00 -0.08
C PHE A 110 1.51 -6.30 1.40
N GLY A 111 2.54 -6.02 2.21
CA GLY A 111 2.53 -6.34 3.63
C GLY A 111 1.63 -5.46 4.49
N ARG A 112 1.28 -4.23 4.05
CA ARG A 112 0.47 -3.30 4.84
C ARG A 112 -1.03 -3.56 4.68
N GLN A 113 -1.48 -3.73 3.44
CA GLN A 113 -2.86 -4.06 3.07
C GLN A 113 -2.84 -4.99 1.87
N ALA A 114 -3.63 -6.07 1.94
CA ALA A 114 -3.87 -6.95 0.81
C ALA A 114 -5.26 -7.57 0.98
N PHE A 115 -6.28 -6.93 0.42
CA PHE A 115 -7.66 -7.42 0.53
C PHE A 115 -8.51 -7.09 -0.69
N MET A 116 -9.60 -7.85 -0.80
CA MET A 116 -10.74 -7.59 -1.68
C MET A 116 -12.02 -7.76 -0.86
N GLY A 117 -13.09 -7.05 -1.22
CA GLY A 117 -14.36 -7.12 -0.51
C GLY A 117 -15.52 -6.49 -1.27
N LEU A 118 -16.67 -6.45 -0.61
CA LEU A 118 -17.89 -5.83 -1.12
C LEU A 118 -18.27 -4.63 -0.24
N SER A 119 -18.83 -3.60 -0.86
CA SER A 119 -19.35 -2.39 -0.23
C SER A 119 -20.79 -2.19 -0.67
N SER A 120 -21.69 -1.91 0.27
CA SER A 120 -23.10 -1.64 -0.01
C SER A 120 -23.53 -0.30 0.60
N THR A 121 -24.35 0.46 -0.14
CA THR A 121 -25.00 1.67 0.42
C THR A 121 -26.02 1.35 1.52
N LYS A 122 -26.53 0.11 1.57
CA LYS A 122 -27.54 -0.35 2.55
C LYS A 122 -26.89 -0.98 3.79
N PHE A 123 -25.79 -1.70 3.61
CA PHE A 123 -25.16 -2.52 4.67
C PHE A 123 -23.76 -2.08 5.09
N GLY A 124 -23.15 -1.12 4.39
CA GLY A 124 -21.80 -0.65 4.67
C GLY A 124 -20.70 -1.51 4.04
N THR A 125 -19.55 -1.52 4.68
CA THR A 125 -18.32 -2.27 4.33
C THR A 125 -17.81 -2.99 5.56
#